data_AF-A0A2S0MHN3-F1
#
_entry.id   AF-A0A2S0MHN3-F1
#
_cell.length_a   1.000
_cell.length_b   1.000
_cell.length_c   1.000
_cell.angle_alpha   90.00
_cell.angle_beta   90.00
_cell.angle_gamma   90.00
#
_symmetry.space_group_name_H-M   'P 1'
#
loop_
_entity.id
_entity.type
_entity.pdbx_description
1 polymer ?
#
loop_
_entity_poly.entity_id
_entity_poly.type
_entity_poly.pdbx_seq_one_letter_code
_entity_poly.pdbx_strand_id
1 'polypeptide(L)'
;MDKATQAEFASFVGISEARASQLASDGVLIAGGTLRDWTRAYCERLRGQAAGRASDNDPMLTDERARLVRAKREQAEIQLAEQRGEVIRVDAVRTQLANRLAATRDGLLQIPARVSAVLAAETSSEVVFTTLSDELCKALEGLTGSLESNTALGQGASAS
;
A
#
# COMPACT_ATOMS: atom_id res chain seq x y z
N MET A 1 15.09 62.88 13.95
CA MET A 1 15.18 61.45 14.28
C MET A 1 15.94 60.79 13.15
N ASP A 2 17.06 60.16 13.48
CA ASP A 2 17.96 59.57 12.49
C ASP A 2 17.34 58.31 11.88
N LYS A 3 17.52 58.11 10.58
CA LYS A 3 16.94 56.97 9.85
C LYS A 3 17.83 55.75 10.05
N ALA A 4 17.26 54.59 10.39
CA ALA A 4 18.05 53.38 10.57
C ALA A 4 18.63 52.86 9.25
N THR A 5 19.88 52.41 9.29
CA THR A 5 20.52 51.72 8.17
C THR A 5 20.53 50.20 8.39
N GLN A 6 20.56 49.42 7.32
CA GLN A 6 20.55 47.95 7.39
C GLN A 6 21.78 47.39 8.12
N ALA A 7 22.96 47.99 7.89
CA ALA A 7 24.19 47.62 8.57
C ALA A 7 24.15 47.90 10.08
N GLU A 8 23.60 49.06 10.47
CA GLU A 8 23.42 49.43 11.88
C GLU A 8 22.42 48.51 12.58
N PHE A 9 21.30 48.19 11.92
CA PHE A 9 20.31 47.25 12.45
C PHE A 9 20.86 45.82 12.58
N ALA A 10 21.60 45.36 11.58
CA ALA A 10 22.22 44.03 11.58
C ALA A 10 23.18 43.86 12.76
N SER A 11 24.05 44.85 12.99
CA SER A 11 24.96 44.91 14.13
C SER A 11 24.20 44.95 15.46
N PHE A 12 23.16 45.79 15.56
CA PHE A 12 22.38 45.97 16.78
C PHE A 12 21.61 44.72 17.22
N VAL A 13 21.05 43.97 16.26
CA VAL A 13 20.23 42.77 16.54
C VAL A 13 21.06 41.47 16.50
N GLY A 14 22.32 41.54 16.06
CA GLY A 14 23.21 40.38 15.99
C GLY A 14 22.89 39.43 14.82
N ILE A 15 22.46 39.98 13.68
CA ILE A 15 22.20 39.22 12.45
C ILE A 15 23.17 39.64 11.34
N SER A 16 23.31 38.82 10.30
CA SER A 16 24.10 39.22 9.13
C SER A 16 23.42 40.35 8.36
N GLU A 17 24.21 41.23 7.73
CA GLU A 17 23.71 42.31 6.88
C GLU A 17 22.90 41.76 5.69
N ALA A 18 23.31 40.63 5.12
CA ALA A 18 22.55 39.90 4.09
C ALA A 18 21.15 39.51 4.59
N ARG A 19 21.01 39.11 5.85
CA ARG A 19 19.72 38.79 6.44
C ARG A 19 18.88 40.05 6.69
N ALA A 20 19.49 41.15 7.12
CA ALA A 20 18.80 42.44 7.24
C ALA A 20 18.28 42.94 5.87
N SER A 21 19.07 42.76 4.81
CA SER A 21 18.67 43.06 3.43
C SER A 21 17.47 42.19 2.99
N GLN A 22 17.52 40.89 3.27
CA GLN A 22 16.38 39.99 3.00
C GLN A 22 15.12 40.41 3.79
N LEU A 23 15.27 40.82 5.05
CA LEU A 23 14.18 41.32 5.88
C LEU A 23 13.56 42.62 5.32
N ALA A 24 14.36 43.46 4.67
CA ALA A 24 13.86 44.63 3.96
C ALA A 24 13.15 44.26 2.65
N SER A 25 13.68 43.30 1.87
CA SER A 25 13.01 42.82 0.64
C SER A 25 11.70 42.08 0.94
N ASP A 26 11.64 41.36 2.07
CA ASP A 26 10.43 40.70 2.57
C ASP A 26 9.35 41.69 3.06
N GLY A 27 9.63 43.00 3.06
CA GLY A 27 8.71 44.04 3.51
C GLY A 27 8.56 44.15 5.04
N VAL A 28 9.41 43.47 5.81
CA VAL A 28 9.36 43.47 7.28
C VAL A 28 10.05 44.72 7.85
N LEU A 29 11.11 45.19 7.20
CA LEU A 29 11.78 46.45 7.54
C LEU A 29 11.34 47.53 6.55
N ILE A 30 10.52 48.47 7.03
CA ILE A 30 9.98 49.56 6.19
C ILE A 30 11.06 50.63 5.98
N ALA A 31 11.29 51.00 4.72
CA ALA A 31 12.29 52.00 4.34
C ALA A 31 12.02 53.37 5.00
N GLY A 32 13.07 53.98 5.58
CA GLY A 32 12.95 55.24 6.33
C GLY A 32 12.41 55.10 7.76
N GLY A 33 12.20 53.87 8.25
CA GLY A 33 11.84 53.60 9.64
C GLY A 33 12.99 53.88 10.63
N THR A 34 12.63 54.00 11.90
CA THR A 34 13.61 54.12 12.99
C THR A 34 14.09 52.74 13.43
N LEU A 35 15.25 52.70 14.10
CA LEU A 35 15.81 51.45 14.62
C LEU A 35 14.82 50.73 15.55
N ARG A 36 14.07 51.51 16.35
CA ARG A 36 13.02 51.03 17.25
C ARG A 36 11.89 50.32 16.50
N ASP A 37 11.44 50.87 15.37
CA ASP A 37 10.35 50.29 14.59
C ASP A 37 10.78 48.97 13.95
N TRP A 38 12.02 48.93 13.45
CA TRP A 38 12.64 47.74 12.88
C TRP A 38 12.84 46.63 13.93
N THR A 39 13.31 46.96 15.13
CA THR A 39 13.43 45.98 16.22
C THR A 39 12.06 45.44 16.63
N ARG A 40 11.02 46.28 16.71
CA ARG A 40 9.67 45.83 17.03
C ARG A 40 9.11 44.89 15.98
N ALA A 41 9.23 45.23 14.70
CA ALA A 41 8.78 44.40 13.59
C ALA A 41 9.51 43.03 13.56
N TYR A 42 10.82 43.05 13.81
CA TYR A 42 11.61 41.83 13.91
C TYR A 42 11.20 40.94 15.09
N CYS A 43 11.00 41.53 16.28
CA CYS A 43 10.52 40.79 17.45
C CYS A 43 9.13 40.18 17.21
N GLU A 44 8.22 40.89 16.53
CA GLU A 44 6.89 40.38 16.21
C GLU A 44 6.95 39.19 15.26
N ARG A 45 7.79 39.27 14.22
CA ARG A 45 8.05 38.15 13.31
C ARG A 45 8.61 36.93 14.04
N LEU A 46 9.54 37.11 14.98
CA LEU A 46 10.09 36.02 15.77
C LEU A 46 9.06 35.37 16.69
N ARG A 47 8.15 36.16 17.29
CA ARG A 47 7.04 35.61 18.10
C ARG A 47 6.07 34.80 17.24
N GLY A 48 5.70 35.28 16.06
CA GLY A 48 4.85 34.55 15.13
C GLY A 48 5.48 33.21 14.69
N GLN A 49 6.78 33.20 14.39
CA GLN A 49 7.51 31.97 14.04
C GLN A 49 7.61 31.00 15.22
N ALA A 50 7.83 31.50 16.44
CA ALA A 50 7.88 30.67 17.63
C ALA A 50 6.50 30.05 17.94
N ALA A 51 5.41 30.82 17.79
CA ALA A 51 4.05 30.33 17.97
C ALA A 51 3.68 29.26 16.93
N GLY A 52 4.07 29.44 15.66
CA GLY A 52 3.86 28.42 14.62
C GLY A 52 4.63 27.12 14.89
N ARG A 53 5.88 27.22 15.34
CA ARG A 53 6.67 26.02 15.74
C ARG A 53 6.12 25.34 16.99
N ALA A 54 5.59 26.09 17.95
CA ALA A 54 4.98 25.51 19.14
C ALA A 54 3.74 24.68 18.78
N SER A 55 2.95 25.12 17.78
CA SER A 55 1.82 24.35 17.25
C SER A 55 2.25 23.08 16.51
N ASP A 56 3.39 23.09 15.81
CA ASP A 56 3.90 21.90 15.10
C ASP A 56 4.57 20.88 16.05
N ASN A 57 5.02 21.33 17.22
CA ASN A 57 5.56 20.51 18.30
C ASN A 57 4.51 20.16 19.36
N ASP A 58 3.22 20.31 19.06
CA ASP A 58 2.15 19.86 19.93
C ASP A 58 2.31 18.34 20.17
N PRO A 59 2.54 17.89 21.42
CA PRO A 59 2.75 16.48 21.73
C PRO A 59 1.64 15.57 21.19
N MET A 60 0.38 16.05 21.13
CA MET A 60 -0.73 15.28 20.57
C MET A 60 -0.57 15.04 19.07
N LEU A 61 -0.21 16.07 18.30
CA LEU A 61 0.01 15.95 16.85
C LEU A 61 1.22 15.06 16.54
N THR A 62 2.25 15.10 17.37
CA THR A 62 3.42 14.21 17.22
C THR A 62 3.08 12.74 17.52
N ASP A 63 2.25 12.46 18.53
CA ASP A 63 1.81 11.10 18.86
C ASP A 63 0.90 10.53 17.76
N GLU A 64 -0.06 11.31 17.27
CA GLU A 64 -0.94 10.88 16.17
C GLU A 64 -0.16 10.60 14.88
N ARG A 65 0.81 11.46 14.53
CA ARG A 65 1.72 11.23 13.40
C ARG A 65 2.54 9.95 13.60
N ALA A 66 3.04 9.68 14.81
CA ALA A 66 3.80 8.47 15.11
C ALA A 66 2.93 7.20 14.97
N ARG A 67 1.68 7.22 15.45
CA ARG A 67 0.72 6.11 15.28
C ARG A 67 0.41 5.85 13.81
N LEU A 68 0.18 6.92 13.04
CA LEU A 68 -0.10 6.82 11.60
C LEU A 68 1.10 6.26 10.83
N VAL A 69 2.32 6.67 11.17
CA VAL A 69 3.54 6.14 10.57
C VAL A 69 3.71 4.65 10.91
N ARG A 70 3.41 4.24 12.15
CA ARG A 70 3.44 2.82 12.54
C ARG A 70 2.44 1.99 11.73
N ALA A 71 1.18 2.43 11.64
CA ALA A 71 0.15 1.74 10.88
C ALA A 71 0.52 1.62 9.38
N LYS A 72 1.08 2.68 8.79
CA LYS A 72 1.57 2.64 7.40
C LYS A 72 2.70 1.65 7.20
N ARG A 73 3.62 1.55 8.16
CA ARG A 73 4.71 0.59 8.12
C ARG A 73 4.17 -0.84 8.18
N GLU A 74 3.27 -1.14 9.12
CA GLU A 74 2.64 -2.46 9.23
C GLU A 74 1.90 -2.84 7.94
N GLN A 75 1.16 -1.91 7.34
CA GLN A 75 0.51 -2.13 6.05
C GLN A 75 1.52 -2.41 4.92
N ALA A 76 2.63 -1.69 4.88
CA ALA A 76 3.68 -1.91 3.89
C ALA A 76 4.39 -3.27 4.09
N GLU A 77 4.59 -3.70 5.34
CA GLU A 77 5.14 -5.02 5.65
C GLU A 77 4.22 -6.14 5.19
N ILE A 78 2.90 -6.02 5.39
CA ILE A 78 1.91 -6.98 4.87
C ILE A 78 1.93 -7.03 3.34
N GLN A 79 1.94 -5.87 2.67
CA GLN A 79 2.00 -5.80 1.21
C GLN A 79 3.29 -6.42 0.65
N LEU A 80 4.42 -6.19 1.32
CA LEU A 80 5.68 -6.80 0.94
C LEU A 80 5.63 -8.33 1.12
N ALA A 81 4.99 -8.81 2.19
CA ALA A 81 4.81 -10.24 2.43
C ALA A 81 3.84 -10.90 1.43
N GLU A 82 2.80 -10.18 0.99
CA GLU A 82 1.92 -10.60 -0.12
C GLU A 82 2.70 -10.69 -1.44
N GLN A 83 3.53 -9.68 -1.77
CA GLN A 83 4.37 -9.68 -2.98
C GLN A 83 5.42 -10.79 -2.97
N ARG A 84 5.97 -11.12 -1.81
CA ARG A 84 6.89 -12.25 -1.62
C ARG A 84 6.19 -13.61 -1.65
N GLY A 85 4.85 -13.64 -1.67
CA GLY A 85 4.07 -14.88 -1.64
C GLY A 85 4.04 -15.57 -0.28
N GLU A 86 4.46 -14.90 0.80
CA GLU A 86 4.45 -15.45 2.17
C GLU A 86 3.06 -15.37 2.81
N VAL A 87 2.22 -14.42 2.35
CA VAL A 87 0.86 -14.21 2.86
C VAL A 87 -0.14 -14.31 1.70
N ILE A 88 -1.14 -15.18 1.86
CA ILE A 88 -2.25 -15.32 0.92
C ILE A 88 -3.55 -15.03 1.66
N ARG A 89 -4.43 -14.22 1.04
CA ARG A 89 -5.76 -13.96 1.56
C ARG A 89 -6.58 -15.24 1.62
N VAL A 90 -7.09 -15.57 2.81
CA VAL A 90 -7.92 -16.78 3.05
C VAL A 90 -9.11 -16.86 2.10
N ASP A 91 -9.72 -15.71 1.75
CA ASP A 91 -10.85 -15.65 0.84
C ASP A 91 -10.49 -16.05 -0.59
N ALA A 92 -9.27 -15.74 -1.04
CA ALA A 92 -8.78 -16.16 -2.35
C ALA A 92 -8.62 -17.69 -2.38
N VAL A 93 -8.04 -18.28 -1.33
CA VAL A 93 -7.92 -19.74 -1.19
C VAL A 93 -9.29 -20.41 -1.16
N ARG A 94 -10.23 -19.86 -0.38
CA ARG A 94 -11.59 -20.40 -0.26
C ARG A 94 -12.34 -20.37 -1.59
N THR A 95 -12.29 -19.25 -2.29
CA THR A 95 -12.95 -19.09 -3.60
C THR A 95 -12.36 -20.06 -4.61
N GLN A 96 -11.03 -20.18 -4.63
CA GLN A 96 -10.36 -21.09 -5.55
C GLN A 96 -10.67 -22.56 -5.23
N LEU A 97 -10.71 -22.95 -3.96
CA LEU A 97 -11.12 -24.29 -3.55
C LEU A 97 -12.57 -24.58 -3.92
N ALA A 98 -13.48 -23.62 -3.71
CA ALA A 98 -14.88 -23.76 -4.07
C ALA A 98 -15.06 -23.98 -5.58
N ASN A 99 -14.36 -23.19 -6.41
CA ASN A 99 -14.40 -23.36 -7.86
C ASN A 99 -13.86 -24.72 -8.32
N ARG A 100 -12.80 -25.24 -7.67
CA ARG A 100 -12.26 -26.57 -7.96
C ARG A 100 -13.26 -27.67 -7.64
N LEU A 101 -13.85 -27.63 -6.44
CA LEU A 101 -14.86 -28.61 -6.03
C LEU A 101 -16.08 -28.59 -6.95
N ALA A 102 -16.50 -27.41 -7.41
CA ALA A 102 -17.58 -27.27 -8.39
C ALA A 102 -17.22 -27.94 -9.72
N ALA A 103 -16.03 -27.67 -10.27
CA ALA A 103 -15.58 -28.29 -11.52
C ALA A 103 -15.49 -29.82 -11.43
N THR A 104 -15.01 -30.36 -10.30
CA THR A 104 -14.96 -31.81 -10.06
C THR A 104 -16.36 -32.41 -9.98
N ARG A 105 -17.27 -31.75 -9.27
CA ARG A 105 -18.67 -32.17 -9.20
C ARG A 105 -19.28 -32.24 -10.60
N ASP A 106 -19.07 -31.21 -11.42
CA ASP A 106 -19.60 -31.16 -12.78
C ASP A 106 -19.01 -32.28 -13.64
N GLY A 107 -17.70 -32.53 -13.55
CA GLY A 107 -17.04 -33.64 -14.23
C GLY A 107 -17.63 -35.00 -13.86
N LEU A 108 -17.84 -35.26 -12.56
CA LEU A 108 -18.45 -36.51 -12.08
C LEU A 108 -19.90 -36.67 -12.56
N LEU A 109 -20.68 -35.59 -12.57
CA LEU A 109 -22.07 -35.62 -13.04
C LEU A 109 -22.20 -35.82 -14.55
N GLN A 110 -21.15 -35.51 -15.32
CA GLN A 110 -21.13 -35.75 -16.77
C GLN A 110 -20.74 -37.20 -17.14
N ILE A 111 -20.17 -37.98 -16.21
CA ILE A 111 -19.78 -39.38 -16.49
C ILE A 111 -20.99 -40.20 -16.98
N PRO A 112 -22.14 -40.27 -16.28
CA PRO A 112 -23.26 -41.09 -16.72
C PRO A 112 -23.75 -40.74 -18.13
N ALA A 113 -23.77 -39.45 -18.49
CA ALA A 113 -24.16 -39.00 -19.82
C ALA A 113 -23.21 -39.53 -20.91
N ARG A 114 -21.90 -39.61 -20.63
CA ARG A 114 -20.88 -40.08 -21.58
C ARG A 114 -20.85 -41.60 -21.73
N VAL A 115 -20.97 -42.33 -20.62
CA VAL A 115 -20.87 -43.81 -20.64
C VAL A 115 -22.20 -44.50 -20.90
N SER A 116 -23.36 -43.89 -20.64
CA SER A 116 -24.66 -44.55 -20.78
C SER A 116 -24.91 -45.17 -22.17
N ALA A 117 -24.57 -44.47 -23.25
CA ALA A 117 -24.74 -44.98 -24.61
C ALA A 117 -23.78 -46.15 -24.93
N VAL A 118 -22.55 -46.10 -24.42
CA VAL A 118 -21.54 -47.16 -24.59
C VAL A 118 -21.93 -48.39 -23.80
N LEU A 119 -22.35 -48.20 -22.55
CA LEU A 119 -22.79 -49.28 -21.65
C LEU A 119 -24.09 -49.94 -22.11
N ALA A 120 -25.00 -49.22 -22.77
CA ALA A 120 -26.23 -49.79 -23.32
C ALA A 120 -25.99 -50.73 -24.51
N ALA A 121 -24.87 -50.57 -25.22
CA ALA A 121 -24.48 -51.43 -26.34
C ALA A 121 -23.65 -52.64 -25.90
N GLU A 122 -23.12 -52.63 -24.68
CA GLU A 122 -22.14 -53.61 -24.20
C GLU A 122 -22.82 -54.71 -23.37
N THR A 123 -22.54 -55.98 -23.69
CA THR A 123 -23.20 -57.14 -23.03
C THR A 123 -22.32 -57.79 -21.95
N SER A 124 -21.01 -57.49 -21.92
CA SER A 124 -20.07 -58.02 -20.95
C SER A 124 -19.95 -57.13 -19.71
N SER A 125 -20.25 -57.69 -18.53
CA SER A 125 -20.12 -56.99 -17.25
C SER A 125 -18.69 -56.55 -16.92
N GLU A 126 -17.68 -57.23 -17.47
CA GLU A 126 -16.27 -56.91 -17.22
C GLU A 126 -15.85 -55.63 -17.95
N VAL A 127 -16.28 -55.47 -19.20
CA VAL A 127 -16.02 -54.27 -20.02
C VAL A 127 -16.75 -53.05 -19.47
N VAL A 128 -17.97 -53.25 -18.96
CA VAL A 128 -18.74 -52.20 -18.27
C VAL A 128 -17.99 -51.67 -17.04
N PHE A 129 -17.43 -52.57 -16.23
CA PHE A 129 -16.72 -52.21 -15.00
C PHE A 129 -15.40 -51.48 -15.29
N THR A 130 -14.60 -51.96 -16.25
CA THR A 130 -13.33 -51.32 -16.63
C THR A 130 -13.57 -49.95 -17.24
N THR A 131 -14.55 -49.80 -18.13
CA THR A 131 -14.88 -48.51 -18.75
C THR A 131 -15.35 -47.47 -17.72
N LEU A 132 -16.16 -47.88 -16.75
CA LEU A 132 -16.59 -47.00 -15.65
C LEU A 132 -15.41 -46.59 -14.76
N SER A 133 -14.53 -47.53 -14.44
CA SER A 133 -13.35 -47.30 -13.62
C SER A 133 -12.38 -46.34 -14.30
N ASP A 134 -12.16 -46.50 -15.61
CA ASP A 134 -11.30 -45.62 -16.40
C ASP A 134 -11.84 -44.19 -16.49
N GLU A 135 -13.15 -44.01 -16.69
CA GLU A 135 -13.76 -42.67 -16.73
C GLU A 135 -13.75 -41.99 -15.35
N LEU A 136 -13.93 -42.75 -14.27
CA LEU A 136 -13.77 -42.23 -12.90
C LEU A 136 -12.32 -41.81 -12.63
N CYS A 137 -11.34 -42.64 -13.02
CA CYS A 137 -9.93 -42.29 -12.91
C CYS A 137 -9.58 -41.04 -13.73
N LYS A 138 -10.06 -40.92 -14.98
CA LYS A 138 -9.85 -39.71 -15.79
C LYS A 138 -10.45 -38.45 -15.15
N ALA A 139 -11.65 -38.56 -14.57
CA ALA A 139 -12.28 -37.43 -13.88
C ALA A 139 -11.49 -37.00 -12.63
N LEU A 140 -10.89 -37.95 -11.91
CA LEU A 140 -10.02 -37.69 -10.75
C LEU A 140 -8.64 -37.18 -11.18
N GLU A 141 -8.06 -37.68 -12.28
CA GLU A 141 -6.82 -37.16 -12.85
C GLU A 141 -6.99 -35.71 -13.32
N GLY A 142 -8.17 -35.33 -13.82
CA GLY A 142 -8.51 -33.94 -14.12
C GLY A 142 -8.41 -33.01 -12.90
N LEU A 143 -8.74 -33.49 -11.70
CA LEU A 143 -8.54 -32.74 -10.46
C LEU A 143 -7.04 -32.53 -10.20
N THR A 144 -6.22 -33.56 -10.39
CA THR A 144 -4.77 -33.51 -10.19
C THR A 144 -4.08 -32.61 -11.22
N GLY A 145 -4.43 -32.71 -12.51
CA GLY A 145 -3.88 -31.85 -13.56
C GLY A 145 -4.28 -30.37 -13.42
N SER A 146 -5.43 -30.09 -12.81
CA SER A 146 -5.84 -28.73 -12.45
C SER A 146 -4.99 -28.11 -11.33
N LEU A 147 -4.28 -28.94 -10.55
CA LEU A 147 -3.36 -28.48 -9.51
C LEU A 147 -2.02 -28.05 -10.14
N GLU A 148 -1.47 -28.84 -11.06
CA GLU A 148 -0.14 -28.60 -11.67
C GLU A 148 -0.13 -27.40 -12.64
N SER A 149 -1.16 -27.28 -13.46
CA SER A 149 -1.32 -26.14 -14.39
C SER A 149 -1.41 -24.79 -13.67
N ASN A 150 -1.86 -24.79 -12.41
CA ASN A 150 -2.06 -23.58 -11.63
C ASN A 150 -0.86 -23.23 -10.73
N THR A 151 -0.04 -24.22 -10.35
CA THR A 151 1.29 -23.94 -9.77
C THR A 151 2.18 -23.17 -10.76
N ALA A 152 2.02 -23.38 -12.06
CA ALA A 152 2.73 -22.62 -13.10
C ALA A 152 2.24 -21.15 -13.21
N LEU A 153 0.94 -20.90 -12.98
CA LEU A 153 0.38 -19.53 -12.99
C LEU A 153 0.66 -18.77 -11.69
N GLY A 154 0.71 -19.46 -10.54
CA GLY A 154 1.06 -18.86 -9.25
C GLY A 154 2.52 -18.39 -9.16
N GLN A 155 3.44 -19.03 -9.90
CA GLN A 155 4.84 -18.61 -9.97
C GLN A 155 5.09 -17.41 -10.90
N GLY A 156 4.15 -17.09 -11.80
CA GLY A 156 4.25 -15.91 -12.67
C GLY A 156 3.86 -14.59 -12.00
N ALA A 157 3.07 -14.64 -10.92
CA ALA A 157 2.60 -13.45 -10.20
C ALA A 157 3.60 -12.92 -9.15
N SER A 158 4.65 -13.69 -8.81
CA SER A 158 5.70 -13.29 -7.86
C SER A 158 6.95 -12.69 -8.53
N ALA A 159 6.91 -12.39 -9.84
CA ALA A 159 8.06 -11.97 -10.64
C ALA A 159 7.89 -10.60 -11.31
N SER A 160 7.01 -9.73 -10.81
CA SER A 160 6.85 -8.35 -11.31
C SER A 160 6.68 -7.35 -10.19
#